data_AF-A0A1I3NS86-F1
#
_entry.id   AF-A0A1I3NS86-F1
#
_cell.length_a   1.000
_cell.length_b   1.000
_cell.length_c   1.000
_cell.angle_alpha   90.00
_cell.angle_beta   90.00
_cell.angle_gamma   90.00
#
_symmetry.space_group_name_H-M   'P 1'
#
loop_
_entity.id
_entity.type
_entity.pdbx_description
1 polymer ?
#
loop_
_entity_poly.entity_id
_entity_poly.type
_entity_poly.pdbx_seq_one_letter_code
_entity_poly.pdbx_strand_id
1 'polypeptide(L)' 'MKLKQLLVPFIILLIGIAVTVVGAVFKIQHWTNGSLILTLGTFIEFCGIFLGIIKLIKIARQ' A
#
# COMPACT_ATOMS: atom_id res chain seq x y z
N MET A 1 -23.54 2.80 5.04
CA MET A 1 -22.53 2.52 3.98
C MET A 1 -21.16 2.14 4.60
N LYS A 2 -21.08 1.11 5.45
CA LYS A 2 -19.83 0.72 6.16
C LYS A 2 -18.69 0.34 5.19
N LEU A 3 -19.04 -0.25 4.03
CA LEU A 3 -18.07 -0.67 3.00
C LEU A 3 -17.26 0.49 2.38
N LYS A 4 -17.84 1.71 2.31
CA LYS A 4 -17.12 2.89 1.80
C LYS A 4 -15.92 3.27 2.69
N GLN A 5 -15.90 2.83 3.94
CA GLN A 5 -14.77 3.09 4.85
C GLN A 5 -13.53 2.24 4.52
N LEU A 6 -13.69 1.13 3.80
CA LEU A 6 -12.59 0.30 3.30
C LEU A 6 -12.00 0.81 1.97
N LEU A 7 -12.71 1.72 1.31
CA LEU A 7 -12.29 2.28 0.03
C LEU A 7 -10.99 3.09 0.20
N VAL A 8 -10.84 3.81 1.32
CA VAL A 8 -9.62 4.57 1.64
C VAL A 8 -8.38 3.67 1.79
N PRO A 9 -8.35 2.66 2.67
CA PRO A 9 -7.20 1.76 2.77
C PRO A 9 -6.94 0.99 1.47
N PHE A 10 -7.98 0.69 0.69
CA PHE A 10 -7.84 0.03 -0.61
C PHE A 10 -7.16 0.91 -1.66
N ILE A 11 -7.48 2.21 -1.72
CA ILE A 11 -6.78 3.17 -2.60
C ILE A 11 -5.31 3.29 -2.19
N ILE A 12 -5.03 3.39 -0.89
CA ILE A 12 -3.65 3.48 -0.38
C ILE A 12 -2.86 2.22 -0.77
N LEU A 13 -3.47 1.04 -0.66
CA LEU A 13 -2.86 -0.22 -1.08
C LEU A 13 -2.53 -0.23 -2.58
N LEU A 14 -3.47 0.19 -3.42
CA LEU A 14 -3.27 0.27 -4.88
C LEU A 14 -2.13 1.23 -5.25
N ILE A 15 -2.04 2.37 -4.58
CA ILE A 15 -0.92 3.32 -4.75
C ILE A 15 0.39 2.68 -4.32
N GLY A 16 0.42 1.99 -3.17
CA GLY A 16 1.58 1.26 -2.69
C GLY A 16 2.08 0.25 -3.73
N ILE A 17 1.17 -0.59 -4.25
CA ILE A 17 1.48 -1.58 -5.30
C ILE A 17 2.07 -0.91 -6.54
N ALA A 18 1.48 0.18 -7.02
CA ALA A 18 2.00 0.90 -8.18
C ALA A 18 3.43 1.42 -7.94
N VAL A 19 3.70 2.00 -6.76
CA VAL A 19 5.04 2.48 -6.40
C VAL A 19 6.03 1.34 -6.23
N THR A 20 5.63 0.21 -5.64
CA THR A 20 6.45 -1.00 -5.51
C THR A 20 6.84 -1.55 -6.88
N VAL A 21 5.89 -1.61 -7.82
CA VAL A 21 6.16 -2.04 -9.21
C VAL A 21 7.15 -1.10 -9.88
N VAL A 22 6.98 0.22 -9.75
CA VAL A 22 7.94 1.20 -10.29
C VAL A 22 9.33 1.02 -9.64
N GLY A 23 9.39 0.84 -8.33
CA GLY A 23 10.63 0.59 -7.60
C GLY A 23 11.32 -0.70 -8.03
N ALA A 24 10.56 -1.77 -8.27
CA ALA A 24 11.07 -3.04 -8.78
C ALA A 24 11.64 -2.90 -10.19
N VAL A 25 10.97 -2.16 -11.08
CA VAL A 25 11.49 -1.85 -12.41
C VAL A 25 12.80 -1.08 -12.31
N PHE A 26 12.88 -0.04 -11.48
CA PHE A 26 14.12 0.71 -11.25
C PHE A 26 15.24 -0.19 -10.70
N LYS A 27 14.90 -1.13 -9.81
CA LYS A 27 15.84 -2.10 -9.24
C LYS A 27 16.42 -3.02 -10.32
N ILE A 28 15.57 -3.54 -11.21
CA ILE A 28 15.98 -4.43 -12.32
C ILE A 28 16.83 -3.67 -13.34
N GLN A 29 16.49 -2.42 -13.64
CA GLN A 29 17.24 -1.56 -14.56
C GLN A 29 18.54 -1.01 -13.96
N HIS A 30 18.87 -1.36 -12.71
CA HIS A 30 20.01 -0.81 -11.94
C HIS A 30 20.00 0.73 -11.84
N TRP A 31 18.84 1.36 -12.00
CA TRP A 31 18.71 2.79 -11.87
C TRP A 31 18.91 3.22 -10.42
N THR A 32 19.52 4.40 -10.25
CA THR A 32 19.77 4.99 -8.93
C THR A 32 18.46 5.08 -8.14
N ASN A 33 18.52 4.85 -6.83
CA ASN A 33 17.37 4.89 -5.91
C ASN A 33 16.31 3.78 -6.08
N GLY A 34 16.53 2.75 -6.91
CA GLY A 34 15.57 1.63 -7.04
C GLY A 34 15.24 0.95 -5.71
N SER A 35 16.24 0.73 -4.84
CA SER A 35 16.02 0.22 -3.48
C SER A 35 15.14 1.14 -2.63
N LEU A 36 15.35 2.45 -2.72
CA LEU A 36 14.64 3.44 -1.92
C LEU A 36 13.16 3.51 -2.31
N ILE A 37 12.89 3.57 -3.62
CA ILE A 37 11.52 3.59 -4.16
C ILE A 37 10.79 2.29 -3.80
N LEU A 38 11.49 1.15 -3.91
CA LEU A 38 10.92 -0.14 -3.55
C LEU A 38 10.55 -0.21 -2.06
N THR A 39 11.44 0.24 -1.16
CA THR A 39 11.14 0.30 0.28
C THR A 39 9.97 1.23 0.58
N LEU A 40 9.88 2.39 -0.09
CA LEU A 40 8.75 3.30 0.07
C LEU A 40 7.44 2.68 -0.39
N GLY A 41 7.42 2.00 -1.54
CA GLY A 41 6.24 1.28 -2.04
C GLY A 41 5.75 0.23 -1.06
N THR A 42 6.65 -0.65 -0.60
CA THR A 42 6.32 -1.69 0.38
C THR A 42 5.84 -1.10 1.71
N PHE A 43 6.40 0.03 2.15
CA PHE A 43 5.96 0.70 3.37
C PHE A 43 4.54 1.28 3.23
N ILE A 44 4.21 1.88 2.08
CA ILE A 44 2.86 2.37 1.79
C ILE A 44 1.86 1.22 1.75
N GLU A 45 2.21 0.08 1.13
CA GLU A 45 1.38 -1.13 1.15
C GLU A 45 1.11 -1.60 2.58
N PHE A 46 2.15 -1.68 3.41
CA PHE A 46 2.02 -2.04 4.82
C PHE A 46 1.04 -1.12 5.55
N CYS A 47 1.15 0.20 5.37
CA CYS A 47 0.21 1.16 5.95
C CYS A 47 -1.23 0.93 5.44
N GLY A 48 -1.41 0.67 4.14
CA GLY A 48 -2.72 0.38 3.54
C GLY A 48 -3.37 -0.86 4.15
N ILE A 49 -2.61 -1.96 4.27
CA ILE A 49 -3.07 -3.21 4.89
C ILE A 49 -3.39 -2.99 6.36
N PHE A 50 -2.49 -2.35 7.11
CA PHE A 50 -2.66 -2.11 8.54
C PHE A 50 -3.92 -1.29 8.84
N LEU A 51 -4.14 -0.19 8.11
CA LEU A 51 -5.35 0.61 8.21
C LEU A 51 -6.60 -0.18 7.77
N GLY A 52 -6.49 -1.00 6.73
CA GLY A 52 -7.54 -1.89 6.28
C GLY A 52 -7.99 -2.86 7.38
N ILE A 53 -7.04 -3.52 8.05
CA ILE A 53 -7.29 -4.43 9.17
C ILE A 53 -7.99 -3.70 10.32
N ILE A 54 -7.50 -2.52 10.73
CA ILE A 54 -8.13 -1.74 11.80
C ILE A 54 -9.59 -1.40 11.45
N LYS A 55 -9.83 -0.96 10.22
CA LYS A 55 -11.19 -0.63 9.76
C LYS A 55 -12.08 -1.88 9.70
N LEU A 56 -11.56 -3.02 9.25
CA LEU A 56 -12.28 -4.30 9.24
C LEU A 56 -12.67 -4.75 10.66
N ILE A 57 -11.74 -4.70 11.61
CA ILE A 57 -12.02 -5.06 13.02
C ILE A 57 -13.10 -4.15 13.59
N LYS A 58 -13.03 -2.84 13.32
CA LYS A 58 -14.04 -1.89 13.78
C LYS A 58 -15.42 -2.16 13.16
N ILE A 59 -15.47 -2.53 11.88
CA ILE A 59 -16.72 -2.91 11.20
C ILE A 59 -17.27 -4.23 11.75
N ALA A 60 -16.43 -5.21 12.05
CA ALA A 60 -16.83 -6.51 12.56
C ALA A 60 -17.31 -6.48 14.03
N ARG A 61 -16.80 -5.54 14.82
CA ARG A 61 -17.21 -5.35 16.24
C ARG A 61 -18.46 -4.47 16.38
N GLN A 62 -18.91 -3.79 15.33
CA GLN A 62 -20.04 -2.85 15.30
C GLN A 62 -21.23 -3.40 14.54
#